data_AF-A0A661F3K4-F1
#
_entry.id   AF-A0A661F3K4-F1
#
_cell.length_a   1.000
_cell.length_b   1.000
_cell.length_c   1.000
_cell.angle_alpha   90.00
_cell.angle_beta   90.00
_cell.angle_gamma   90.00
#
_symmetry.space_group_name_H-M   'P 1'
#
loop_
_entity.id
_entity.type
_entity.pdbx_description
1 polymer ?
#
loop_
_entity_poly.entity_id
_entity_poly.type
_entity_poly.pdbx_seq_one_letter_code
_entity_poly.pdbx_strand_id
1 'polypeptide(L)'
;MYSEAKQIAYDNLATTTVLRTTLPWAMDEYEATVKLMGDDYWRYGIKANEKELEHVMRYTHEQGLVKHRLKFEELFHPSTLNLEENIG
;
A
#
# COMPACT_ATOMS: atom_id res chain seq x y z
N MET A 1 -3.40 14.15 -7.00
CA MET A 1 -3.97 14.53 -5.69
C MET A 1 -3.67 13.51 -4.58
N TYR A 2 -4.23 12.29 -4.58
CA TYR A 2 -3.99 11.34 -3.46
C TYR A 2 -2.57 10.77 -3.41
N SER A 3 -1.99 10.40 -4.57
CA SER A 3 -0.59 9.94 -4.66
C SER A 3 0.40 11.04 -4.27
N GLU A 4 0.17 12.27 -4.73
CA GLU A 4 1.00 13.43 -4.34
C GLU A 4 0.92 13.71 -2.83
N ALA A 5 -0.28 13.64 -2.23
CA ALA A 5 -0.45 13.82 -0.80
C ALA A 5 0.26 12.71 0.01
N LYS A 6 0.21 11.46 -0.46
CA LYS A 6 0.99 10.33 0.10
C LYS A 6 2.49 10.60 0.02
N GLN A 7 2.98 11.06 -1.14
CA GLN A 7 4.40 11.37 -1.31
C GLN A 7 4.86 12.48 -0.35
N ILE A 8 4.09 13.56 -0.24
CA ILE A 8 4.37 14.64 0.73
C ILE A 8 4.42 14.10 2.16
N ALA A 9 3.55 13.14 2.51
CA ALA A 9 3.58 12.52 3.84
C ALA A 9 4.85 11.70 4.05
N TYR A 10 5.31 10.93 3.06
CA TYR A 10 6.57 10.19 3.11
C TYR A 10 7.79 11.13 3.21
N ASP A 11 7.84 12.18 2.40
CA ASP A 11 8.94 13.16 2.43
C ASP A 11 9.02 13.85 3.80
N ASN A 12 7.86 14.13 4.40
CA ASN A 12 7.78 14.68 5.75
C ASN A 12 8.28 13.70 6.83
N LEU A 13 8.05 12.40 6.68
CA LEU A 13 8.55 11.37 7.60
C LEU A 13 10.07 11.19 7.49
N ALA A 14 10.61 11.31 6.27
CA ALA A 14 12.05 11.25 6.02
C ALA A 14 12.82 12.50 6.49
N THR A 15 12.13 13.58 6.86
CA THR A 15 12.77 14.85 7.25
C THR A 15 13.20 14.83 8.73
N THR A 16 14.51 14.90 8.97
CA THR A 16 15.10 14.91 10.31
C THR A 16 15.16 16.29 10.98
N THR A 17 15.06 17.38 10.21
CA THR A 17 15.28 18.76 10.69
C THR A 17 14.11 19.32 11.50
N VAL A 18 12.87 18.94 11.18
CA VAL A 18 11.65 19.34 11.91
C VAL A 18 10.72 18.15 11.96
N LEU A 19 10.79 17.38 13.05
CA LEU A 19 9.86 16.27 13.27
C LEU A 19 8.44 16.83 13.35
N ARG A 20 7.59 16.38 12.43
CA ARG A 20 6.16 16.74 12.37
C ARG A 20 5.34 16.10 13.50
N THR A 21 5.96 15.20 14.27
CA THR A 21 5.35 14.47 15.38
C THR A 21 6.19 14.64 16.64
N THR A 22 5.58 14.45 17.80
CA THR A 22 6.25 14.48 19.10
C THR A 22 6.85 13.12 19.50
N LEU A 23 6.83 12.13 18.59
CA LEU A 23 7.31 10.78 18.87
C LEU A 23 8.85 10.78 18.90
N PRO A 24 9.50 10.40 20.03
CA PRO A 24 10.95 10.57 20.19
C PRO A 24 11.81 9.76 19.22
N TRP A 25 11.35 8.59 18.78
CA TRP A 25 12.07 7.65 17.90
C TRP A 25 11.42 7.53 16.52
N ALA A 26 10.75 8.59 16.05
CA ALA A 26 10.05 8.56 14.76
C ALA A 26 10.98 8.25 13.58
N MET A 27 12.22 8.74 13.61
CA MET A 27 13.19 8.51 12.53
C MET A 27 13.68 7.06 12.53
N ASP A 28 14.08 6.53 13.68
CA ASP A 28 14.53 5.14 13.81
C ASP A 28 13.43 4.16 13.37
N GLU A 29 12.18 4.44 13.75
CA GLU A 29 11.03 3.65 13.33
C GLU A 29 10.78 3.75 11.82
N TYR A 30 10.92 4.94 11.24
CA TYR A 30 10.79 5.15 9.80
C TYR A 30 11.87 4.36 9.03
N GLU A 31 13.13 4.47 9.43
CA GLU A 31 14.24 3.73 8.80
C GLU A 31 14.06 2.22 8.92
N ALA A 32 13.64 1.72 10.09
CA ALA A 32 13.35 0.31 10.30
C ALA A 32 12.19 -0.17 9.40
N THR A 33 11.14 0.66 9.27
CA THR A 33 9.97 0.37 8.42
C THR A 33 10.37 0.26 6.96
N VAL A 34 11.09 1.26 6.42
CA VAL A 34 11.54 1.27 5.02
C VAL A 34 12.48 0.10 4.74
N LYS A 35 13.39 -0.22 5.65
CA LYS A 35 14.30 -1.36 5.51
C LYS A 35 13.55 -2.70 5.43
N LEU A 36 12.45 -2.85 6.17
CA LEU A 36 11.68 -4.08 6.23
C LEU A 36 10.68 -4.20 5.06
N MET A 37 9.98 -3.11 4.75
CA MET A 37 8.82 -3.11 3.86
C MET A 37 9.10 -2.52 2.47
N GLY A 38 10.24 -1.85 2.29
CA GLY A 38 10.59 -1.10 1.08
C GLY A 38 10.15 0.36 1.13
N ASP A 39 10.48 1.12 0.09
CA ASP A 39 10.22 2.57 0.03
C ASP A 39 8.74 2.92 -0.22
N ASP A 40 8.00 2.00 -0.85
CA ASP A 40 6.56 2.14 -1.10
C ASP A 40 5.78 0.98 -0.49
N TYR A 41 5.56 1.06 0.81
CA TYR A 41 4.83 0.05 1.58
C TYR A 41 3.29 0.20 1.49
N TRP A 42 2.79 1.29 0.90
CA TRP A 42 1.36 1.53 0.64
C TRP A 42 1.08 1.77 -0.84
N ARG A 43 1.53 0.86 -1.71
CA ARG A 43 1.31 0.92 -3.16
C ARG A 43 -0.16 1.13 -3.49
N TYR A 44 -0.46 2.09 -4.36
CA TYR A 44 -1.83 2.34 -4.81
C TYR A 44 -2.12 1.68 -6.16
N GLY A 45 -3.39 1.26 -6.32
CA GLY A 45 -3.90 0.66 -7.55
C GLY A 45 -3.82 -0.86 -7.56
N ILE A 46 -4.64 -1.47 -8.43
CA ILE A 46 -4.76 -2.93 -8.55
C ILE A 46 -3.49 -3.52 -9.16
N LYS A 47 -2.99 -2.92 -10.25
CA LYS A 47 -1.82 -3.40 -10.97
C LYS A 47 -0.57 -3.50 -10.09
N ALA A 48 -0.37 -2.53 -9.20
CA ALA A 48 0.77 -2.53 -8.27
C ALA A 48 0.67 -3.63 -7.19
N ASN A 49 -0.54 -4.16 -6.93
CA ASN A 49 -0.85 -5.14 -5.89
C ASN A 49 -1.45 -6.44 -6.44
N GLU A 50 -1.30 -6.72 -7.74
CA GLU A 50 -2.00 -7.80 -8.44
C GLU A 50 -1.67 -9.18 -7.83
N LYS A 51 -0.38 -9.42 -7.54
CA LYS A 51 0.09 -10.69 -6.96
C LYS A 51 -0.50 -10.92 -5.58
N GLU A 52 -0.52 -9.88 -4.76
CA GLU A 52 -1.05 -9.92 -3.40
C GLU A 52 -2.56 -10.16 -3.42
N LEU A 53 -3.29 -9.48 -4.30
CA LEU A 53 -4.72 -9.68 -4.49
C LEU A 53 -5.03 -11.11 -4.96
N GLU A 54 -4.27 -11.64 -5.92
CA GLU A 54 -4.42 -13.03 -6.36
C GLU A 54 -4.16 -14.02 -5.22
N HIS A 55 -3.12 -13.77 -4.42
CA HIS A 55 -2.78 -14.60 -3.25
C HIS A 55 -3.88 -14.59 -2.20
N VAL A 56 -4.44 -13.42 -1.89
CA VAL A 56 -5.56 -13.32 -0.95
C VAL A 56 -6.75 -14.12 -1.47
N MET A 57 -7.09 -14.02 -2.75
CA MET A 57 -8.19 -14.83 -3.33
C MET A 57 -7.92 -16.32 -3.24
N ARG A 58 -6.68 -16.75 -3.54
CA ARG A 58 -6.28 -18.16 -3.45
C ARG A 58 -6.38 -18.68 -2.02
N TYR A 59 -5.75 -18.01 -1.06
CA TYR A 59 -5.71 -18.48 0.33
C TYR A 59 -7.08 -18.44 1.00
N THR A 60 -7.89 -17.42 0.70
CA THR A 60 -9.26 -17.32 1.23
C THR A 60 -10.11 -18.52 0.79
N HIS A 61 -9.92 -18.98 -0.45
CA HIS A 61 -10.57 -20.19 -0.95
C HIS A 61 -10.00 -21.47 -0.33
N GLU A 62 -8.67 -21.61 -0.29
CA GLU A 62 -8.00 -22.79 0.28
C GLU A 62 -8.30 -22.99 1.77
N GLN A 63 -8.51 -21.90 2.52
CA GLN A 63 -8.88 -21.92 3.93
C GLN A 63 -10.38 -22.11 4.16
N GLY A 64 -11.18 -22.24 3.10
CA GLY A 64 -12.63 -22.48 3.19
C GLY A 64 -13.45 -21.28 3.66
N LEU A 65 -12.88 -20.06 3.62
CA LEU A 65 -13.60 -18.84 3.99
C LEU A 65 -14.64 -18.44 2.93
N VAL A 66 -14.47 -18.90 1.69
CA VAL A 66 -15.41 -18.71 0.58
C VAL A 66 -15.71 -20.03 -0.11
N LYS A 67 -16.93 -20.14 -0.66
CA LYS A 67 -17.42 -21.37 -1.33
C LYS A 67 -16.81 -21.60 -2.72
N HIS A 68 -16.27 -20.56 -3.35
CA HIS A 68 -15.69 -20.59 -4.68
C HIS A 68 -14.58 -19.54 -4.79
N ARG A 69 -13.57 -19.81 -5.63
CA ARG A 69 -12.48 -18.85 -5.89
C ARG A 69 -13.00 -17.71 -6.77
N LEU A 70 -13.12 -16.53 -6.17
CA LEU A 70 -13.47 -15.29 -6.86
C LEU A 70 -12.25 -14.71 -7.57
N LYS A 71 -12.48 -14.01 -8.69
CA LYS A 71 -11.46 -13.16 -9.29
C LYS A 71 -11.43 -11.84 -8.54
N PHE A 72 -10.24 -11.29 -8.28
CA PHE A 72 -10.15 -10.06 -7.48
C PHE A 72 -10.82 -8.89 -8.21
N GLU A 73 -10.80 -8.85 -9.54
CA GLU A 73 -11.42 -7.83 -10.38
C GLU A 73 -12.94 -7.74 -10.20
N GLU A 74 -13.60 -8.85 -9.83
CA GLU A 74 -15.04 -8.90 -9.58
C GLU A 74 -15.44 -8.20 -8.27
N LEU A 75 -14.48 -7.99 -7.36
CA LEU A 75 -14.69 -7.30 -6.09
C LEU A 75 -14.63 -5.78 -6.23
N PHE A 76 -14.05 -5.29 -7.32
CA PHE A 76 -13.86 -3.87 -7.54
C PHE A 76 -14.87 -3.33 -8.54
N HIS A 77 -15.26 -2.08 -8.36
CA HIS A 77 -16.11 -1.41 -9.34
C HIS A 77 -15.31 -1.16 -10.63
N PRO A 78 -15.88 -1.34 -11.84
CA PRO A 78 -15.13 -1.21 -13.10
C PRO A 78 -14.37 0.12 -13.26
N SER A 79 -14.90 1.21 -12.69
CA SER A 79 -14.23 2.52 -12.72
C SER A 79 -12.91 2.58 -11.94
N THR A 80 -12.65 1.61 -11.05
CA THR A 80 -11.44 1.59 -10.20
C THR A 80 -10.35 0.68 -10.75
N LEU A 81 -10.65 -0.13 -11.77
CA LEU A 81 -9.70 -1.14 -12.28
C LEU A 81 -8.45 -0.54 -12.91
N ASN A 82 -8.60 0.62 -13.55
CA ASN A 82 -7.52 1.30 -14.28
C ASN A 82 -6.90 2.46 -13.49
N LEU A 83 -7.16 2.55 -12.19
CA LEU A 83 -6.53 3.56 -11.35
C LEU A 83 -5.09 3.14 -11.08
N GLU A 84 -4.15 3.97 -11.54
CA GLU A 84 -2.72 3.78 -11.33
C GLU A 84 -2.17 4.93 -10.48
N GLU A 85 -1.11 4.62 -9.73
CA GLU A 85 -0.37 5.62 -8.97
C GLU A 85 0.50 6.45 -9.91
N ASN A 86 0.16 7.74 -10.06
CA ASN A 86 1.00 8.69 -10.78
C ASN A 86 1.99 9.30 -9.79
N ILE A 87 3.22 8.78 -9.79
CA ILE A 87 4.37 9.43 -9.17
C ILE A 87 4.96 10.29 -10.28
N GLY A 88 4.66 11.59 -10.24
CA GLY A 88 5.09 12.55 -11.26
C GLY A 88 6.60 12.65 -11.42
#